data_AF-A0A6A4V5P7-F1
#
_entry.id   AF-A0A6A4V5P7-F1
#
_cell.length_a   1.000
_cell.length_b   1.000
_cell.length_c   1.000
_cell.angle_alpha   90.00
_cell.angle_beta   90.00
_cell.angle_gamma   90.00
#
_symmetry.space_group_name_H-M   'P 1'
#
loop_
_entity.id
_entity.type
_entity.pdbx_description
1 polymer ?
#
loop_
_entity_poly.entity_id
_entity_poly.type
_entity_poly.pdbx_seq_one_letter_code
_entity_poly.pdbx_strand_id
1 'polypeptide(L)'
;MTQNGIETVLQWVPGHAGLDGNKTADRLAGEATAGDQDSAPIDLSSARAAVTRHVRELSRQRATAAHPHPDPTPGHDSLARWGSVTLSQLRTGTSPLTRDTLHKIGPAANDECPACVEPDSAAHLLTDCPAYEAARRRRWGVDPCLVDVLGGPATKVVTFIEDVGRAEPPLDPPPP
;
A
#
# COMPACT_ATOMS: atom_id res chain seq x y z
N MET A 1 25.38 37.88 28.60
CA MET A 1 26.24 38.46 27.54
C MET A 1 25.72 39.86 27.27
N THR A 2 26.52 40.90 27.49
CA THR A 2 26.14 42.30 27.24
C THR A 2 26.55 42.67 25.81
N GLN A 3 25.60 42.66 24.87
CA GLN A 3 25.74 43.37 23.60
C GLN A 3 24.95 44.67 23.73
N ASN A 4 25.60 45.81 23.47
CA ASN A 4 25.03 47.18 23.51
C ASN A 4 24.66 47.76 24.90
N GLY A 5 25.23 47.26 26.00
CA GLY A 5 25.01 47.83 27.34
C GLY A 5 23.70 47.44 28.02
N ILE A 6 22.95 46.49 27.45
CA ILE A 6 21.74 45.92 28.06
C ILE A 6 22.07 44.53 28.58
N GLU A 7 21.81 44.30 29.87
CA GLU A 7 21.95 42.98 30.48
C GLU A 7 20.78 42.09 30.01
N THR A 8 21.12 40.97 29.37
CA THR A 8 20.14 40.04 28.80
C THR A 8 20.29 38.66 29.42
N VAL A 9 19.16 38.06 29.80
CA VAL A 9 19.06 36.70 30.32
C VAL A 9 18.24 35.86 29.34
N LEU A 10 18.77 34.70 28.96
CA LEU A 10 18.08 33.69 28.16
C LEU A 10 17.56 32.60 29.10
N GLN A 11 16.24 32.41 29.11
CA GLN A 11 15.59 31.36 29.89
C GLN A 11 14.77 30.48 28.95
N TRP A 12 14.98 29.16 29.06
CA TRP A 12 14.14 28.19 28.37
C TRP A 12 12.84 27.94 29.14
N VAL A 13 11.74 27.79 28.41
CA VAL A 13 10.43 27.42 28.95
C VAL A 13 9.81 26.27 28.15
N PRO A 14 9.13 25.32 28.81
CA PRO A 14 8.47 24.21 28.13
C PRO A 14 7.27 24.66 27.28
N GLY A 15 7.13 24.04 26.11
CA GLY A 15 5.96 24.20 25.23
C GLY A 15 4.68 23.68 25.88
N HIS A 16 3.54 24.30 25.55
CA HIS A 16 2.20 23.93 26.04
C HIS A 16 2.02 23.89 27.57
N ALA A 17 2.92 24.48 28.35
CA ALA A 17 2.89 24.47 29.81
C ALA A 17 1.90 25.48 30.44
N GLY A 18 0.92 25.96 29.68
CA GLY A 18 -0.08 26.91 30.19
C GLY A 18 0.37 28.37 30.30
N LEU A 19 1.65 28.69 30.06
CA LEU A 19 2.21 30.04 30.20
C LEU A 19 1.70 31.01 29.12
N ASP A 20 1.02 32.07 29.52
CA ASP A 20 0.35 33.00 28.60
C ASP A 20 1.32 33.75 27.68
N GLY A 21 2.51 34.13 28.18
CA GLY A 21 3.55 34.76 27.36
C GLY A 21 4.06 33.82 26.26
N ASN A 22 4.31 32.55 26.59
CA ASN A 22 4.76 31.55 25.61
C ASN A 22 3.67 31.23 24.58
N LYS A 23 2.41 31.08 25.02
CA LYS A 23 1.25 30.91 24.12
C LYS A 23 1.06 32.08 23.17
N THR A 24 1.24 33.31 23.67
CA THR A 24 1.12 34.52 22.86
C THR A 24 2.23 34.59 21.82
N ALA A 25 3.47 34.28 22.20
CA ALA A 25 4.59 34.21 21.27
C ALA A 25 4.37 33.14 20.19
N ASP A 26 3.94 31.93 20.57
CA ASP A 26 3.66 30.82 19.65
C ASP A 26 2.52 31.16 18.68
N ARG A 27 1.43 31.76 19.18
CA ARG A 27 0.33 32.24 18.34
C ARG A 27 0.78 33.32 17.35
N LEU A 28 1.54 34.33 17.80
CA LEU A 28 2.04 35.40 16.93
C LEU A 28 3.00 34.86 15.85
N ALA A 29 3.85 33.90 16.21
CA ALA A 29 4.70 33.20 15.24
C ALA A 29 3.85 32.43 14.21
N GLY A 30 2.81 31.72 14.65
CA GLY A 30 1.86 31.05 13.77
C GLY A 30 1.11 31.99 12.83
N GLU A 31 0.61 33.12 13.34
CA GLU A 31 -0.05 34.18 12.55
C GLU A 31 0.90 34.78 11.50
N ALA A 32 2.17 35.01 11.85
CA ALA A 32 3.18 35.49 10.91
C ALA A 32 3.47 34.49 9.78
N THR A 33 3.26 33.20 10.04
CA THR A 33 3.45 32.14 9.02
C THR A 33 2.33 32.14 7.97
N ALA A 34 1.19 32.80 8.24
CA ALA A 34 0.06 32.91 7.31
C ALA A 34 0.20 34.05 6.29
N GLY A 35 1.23 34.89 6.42
CA GLY A 35 1.55 35.95 5.47
C GLY A 35 2.18 35.43 4.18
N ASP A 36 2.33 36.31 3.20
CA ASP A 36 3.01 36.01 1.94
C ASP A 36 4.50 35.74 2.20
N GLN A 37 5.01 34.60 1.73
CA GLN A 37 6.39 34.15 1.90
C GLN A 37 7.10 33.94 0.57
N ASP A 38 6.55 34.48 -0.54
CA ASP A 38 7.04 34.27 -1.91
C ASP A 38 8.53 34.67 -2.13
N SER A 39 9.07 35.55 -1.28
CA SER A 39 10.47 36.02 -1.34
C SER A 39 11.39 35.39 -0.29
N ALA A 40 10.86 34.60 0.65
CA ALA A 40 11.66 33.96 1.67
C ALA A 40 12.47 32.80 1.07
N PRO A 41 13.82 32.78 1.22
CA PRO A 41 14.62 31.67 0.74
C PRO A 41 14.22 30.39 1.49
N ILE A 42 13.80 29.37 0.75
CA ILE A 42 13.58 28.04 1.31
C ILE A 42 14.91 27.30 1.29
N ASP A 43 15.31 26.70 2.40
CA ASP A 43 16.49 25.85 2.41
C ASP A 43 16.24 24.58 1.59
N LEU A 44 17.30 24.06 0.96
CA LEU A 44 17.20 22.90 0.07
C LEU A 44 16.63 21.65 0.78
N SER A 45 16.88 21.49 2.08
CA SER A 45 16.39 20.33 2.83
C SER A 45 14.88 20.39 3.03
N SER A 46 14.33 21.56 3.36
CA SER A 46 12.89 21.79 3.45
C SER A 46 12.20 21.60 2.11
N ALA A 47 12.77 22.14 1.02
CA ALA A 47 12.24 21.95 -0.32
C ALA A 47 12.23 20.46 -0.70
N ARG A 48 13.33 19.72 -0.45
CA ARG A 48 13.42 18.28 -0.73
C ARG A 48 12.41 17.48 0.10
N ALA A 49 12.22 17.83 1.38
CA ALA A 49 11.24 17.18 2.24
C ALA A 49 9.81 17.41 1.73
N ALA A 50 9.48 18.64 1.32
CA ALA A 50 8.18 18.99 0.75
C ALA A 50 7.90 18.22 -0.56
N VAL A 51 8.87 18.18 -1.48
CA VAL A 51 8.76 17.40 -2.73
C VAL A 51 8.59 15.91 -2.42
N THR A 52 9.41 15.35 -1.53
CA THR A 52 9.32 13.94 -1.14
C THR A 52 7.94 13.60 -0.56
N ARG A 53 7.40 14.47 0.30
CA ARG A 53 6.05 14.33 0.86
C ARG A 53 4.98 14.36 -0.24
N HIS A 54 5.10 15.28 -1.19
CA HIS A 54 4.15 15.40 -2.31
C HIS A 54 4.17 14.16 -3.21
N VAL A 55 5.36 13.67 -3.58
CA VAL A 55 5.51 12.44 -4.38
C VAL A 55 4.92 11.23 -3.65
N ARG A 56 5.17 11.10 -2.34
CA ARG A 56 4.57 10.03 -1.53
C ARG A 56 3.04 10.11 -1.51
N GLU A 57 2.49 11.32 -1.41
CA GLU A 57 1.04 11.52 -1.43
C GLU A 57 0.44 11.14 -2.79
N LEU A 58 1.03 11.59 -3.90
CA LEU A 58 0.60 11.17 -5.24
C LEU A 58 0.67 9.65 -5.41
N SER A 59 1.73 9.02 -4.90
CA SER A 59 1.87 7.56 -4.93
C SER A 59 0.79 6.88 -4.11
N ARG A 60 0.46 7.39 -2.92
CA ARG A 60 -0.64 6.87 -2.10
C ARG A 60 -1.98 7.01 -2.80
N GLN A 61 -2.30 8.19 -3.32
CA GLN A 61 -3.56 8.46 -4.02
C GLN A 61 -3.76 7.53 -5.22
N ARG A 62 -2.70 7.30 -6.01
CA ARG A 62 -2.71 6.35 -7.11
C ARG A 62 -2.92 4.92 -6.63
N ALA A 63 -2.23 4.51 -5.57
CA ALA A 63 -2.39 3.18 -4.98
C ALA A 63 -3.83 2.97 -4.47
N THR A 64 -4.38 3.93 -3.71
CA THR A 64 -5.75 3.83 -3.18
C THR A 64 -6.84 3.86 -4.26
N ALA A 65 -6.62 4.61 -5.35
CA ALA A 65 -7.58 4.66 -6.45
C ALA A 65 -7.52 3.42 -7.36
N ALA A 66 -6.35 2.78 -7.48
CA ALA A 66 -6.14 1.63 -8.36
C ALA A 66 -6.30 0.27 -7.65
N HIS A 67 -6.23 0.21 -6.32
CA HIS A 67 -6.38 -1.04 -5.58
C HIS A 67 -7.83 -1.19 -5.07
N PRO A 68 -8.55 -2.28 -5.42
CA PRO A 68 -9.86 -2.58 -4.82
C PRO A 68 -9.82 -2.73 -3.29
N HIS A 69 -8.62 -2.91 -2.73
CA HIS A 69 -8.35 -2.95 -1.30
C HIS A 69 -7.17 -2.00 -1.00
N PRO A 70 -7.40 -0.86 -0.31
CA PRO A 70 -6.34 0.07 0.04
C PRO A 70 -5.56 -0.36 1.29
N ASP A 71 -6.21 -1.08 2.22
CA ASP A 71 -5.58 -1.48 3.48
C ASP A 71 -4.54 -2.59 3.27
N PRO A 72 -3.37 -2.51 3.94
CA PRO A 72 -2.36 -3.56 3.88
C PRO A 72 -2.92 -4.87 4.41
N THR A 73 -2.62 -5.99 3.73
CA THR A 73 -2.96 -7.31 4.24
C THR A 73 -2.15 -7.61 5.52
N PRO A 74 -2.80 -7.91 6.67
CA PRO A 74 -2.10 -8.19 7.91
C PRO A 74 -1.02 -9.28 7.77
N GLY A 75 0.20 -8.98 8.21
CA GLY A 75 1.33 -9.92 8.14
C GLY A 75 2.03 -10.02 6.77
N HIS A 76 1.68 -9.16 5.80
CA HIS A 76 2.32 -9.12 4.48
C HIS A 76 3.85 -9.02 4.54
N ASP A 77 4.37 -8.12 5.38
CA ASP A 77 5.81 -7.86 5.50
C ASP A 77 6.57 -8.98 6.24
N SER A 78 5.84 -9.92 6.86
CA SER A 78 6.40 -11.10 7.51
C SER A 78 6.47 -12.32 6.58
N LEU A 79 5.93 -12.22 5.35
CA LEU A 79 6.01 -13.30 4.38
C LEU A 79 7.43 -13.40 3.80
N ALA A 80 7.76 -14.61 3.32
CA ALA A 80 8.91 -14.77 2.44
C ALA A 80 8.71 -13.95 1.16
N ARG A 81 9.81 -13.57 0.50
CA ARG A 81 9.81 -12.71 -0.69
C ARG A 81 8.78 -13.13 -1.74
N TRP A 82 8.71 -14.44 -2.04
CA TRP A 82 7.74 -14.96 -3.01
C TRP A 82 6.30 -14.66 -2.58
N GLY A 83 5.92 -14.95 -1.34
CA GLY A 83 4.57 -14.69 -0.83
C GLY A 83 4.20 -13.22 -0.84
N SER A 84 5.09 -12.31 -0.41
CA SER A 84 4.83 -10.87 -0.46
C SER A 84 4.63 -10.37 -1.90
N VAL A 85 5.48 -10.81 -2.84
CA VAL A 85 5.38 -10.43 -4.25
C VAL A 85 4.09 -10.96 -4.86
N THR A 86 3.80 -12.26 -4.69
CA THR A 86 2.59 -12.91 -5.20
C THR A 86 1.33 -12.21 -4.68
N LEU A 87 1.26 -11.95 -3.37
CA LEU A 87 0.12 -11.26 -2.76
C LEU A 87 -0.03 -9.83 -3.28
N SER A 88 1.07 -9.07 -3.38
CA SER A 88 1.03 -7.72 -3.95
C SER A 88 0.50 -7.73 -5.39
N GLN A 89 0.97 -8.65 -6.22
CA GLN A 89 0.51 -8.77 -7.60
C GLN A 89 -0.94 -9.24 -7.73
N LEU A 90 -1.41 -10.13 -6.85
CA LEU A 90 -2.82 -10.54 -6.81
C LEU A 90 -3.72 -9.36 -6.41
N ARG A 91 -3.30 -8.54 -5.44
CA ARG A 91 -4.02 -7.32 -5.04
C ARG A 91 -4.15 -6.30 -6.16
N THR A 92 -3.17 -6.25 -7.06
CA THR A 92 -3.18 -5.35 -8.22
C THR A 92 -3.80 -5.96 -9.47
N GLY A 93 -4.18 -7.24 -9.45
CA GLY A 93 -4.67 -7.95 -10.64
C GLY A 93 -3.61 -8.08 -11.74
N THR A 94 -2.33 -8.16 -11.36
CA THR A 94 -1.18 -8.29 -12.28
C THR A 94 -0.33 -9.51 -11.93
N SER A 95 -0.94 -10.54 -11.35
CA SER A 95 -0.21 -11.76 -10.96
C SER A 95 -0.01 -12.67 -12.16
N PRO A 96 1.21 -13.16 -12.43
CA PRO A 96 1.43 -14.16 -13.47
C PRO A 96 0.80 -15.52 -13.13
N LEU A 97 0.19 -15.68 -11.95
CA LEU A 97 -0.54 -16.88 -11.57
C LEU A 97 -1.93 -16.96 -12.19
N THR A 98 -2.44 -15.87 -12.76
CA THR A 98 -3.76 -15.79 -13.39
C THR A 98 -3.60 -15.64 -14.91
N ARG A 99 -4.40 -16.39 -15.70
CA ARG A 99 -4.27 -16.34 -17.16
C ARG A 99 -4.67 -15.00 -17.75
N ASP A 100 -5.53 -14.22 -17.11
CA ASP A 100 -5.84 -12.87 -17.60
C ASP A 100 -4.59 -12.00 -17.75
N THR A 101 -3.66 -12.08 -16.80
CA THR A 101 -2.39 -11.35 -16.81
C THR A 101 -1.44 -11.96 -17.84
N LEU A 102 -1.35 -13.29 -17.90
CA LEU A 102 -0.49 -13.98 -18.87
C LEU A 102 -0.95 -13.75 -20.32
N HIS A 103 -2.25 -13.69 -20.57
CA HIS A 103 -2.79 -13.40 -21.89
C HIS A 103 -2.50 -11.96 -22.30
N LYS A 104 -2.72 -11.00 -21.38
CA LYS A 104 -2.42 -9.58 -21.60
C LYS A 104 -0.95 -9.32 -21.95
N ILE A 105 -0.01 -10.08 -21.36
CA ILE A 105 1.43 -9.88 -21.60
C ILE A 105 2.01 -10.81 -22.69
N GLY A 106 1.22 -11.76 -23.22
CA GLY A 106 1.57 -12.61 -24.37
C GLY A 106 1.99 -14.08 -24.15
N PRO A 107 2.42 -14.54 -22.95
CA PRO A 107 2.77 -15.95 -22.71
C PRO A 107 1.63 -16.97 -22.75
N ALA A 108 0.37 -16.55 -22.65
CA ALA A 108 -0.78 -17.45 -22.72
C ALA A 108 -1.68 -17.13 -23.93
N ALA A 109 -2.18 -18.16 -24.60
CA ALA A 109 -3.03 -18.04 -25.77
C ALA A 109 -4.41 -17.44 -25.45
N ASN A 110 -4.94 -17.67 -24.25
CA ASN A 110 -6.22 -17.16 -23.76
C ASN A 110 -6.16 -16.83 -22.25
N ASP A 111 -7.23 -16.23 -21.75
CA ASP A 111 -7.41 -15.86 -20.34
C ASP A 111 -8.26 -16.87 -19.55
N GLU A 112 -8.44 -18.10 -20.05
CA GLU A 112 -9.33 -19.10 -19.45
C GLU A 112 -8.67 -19.84 -18.28
N CYS A 113 -9.41 -20.10 -17.21
CA CYS A 113 -8.89 -20.79 -16.03
C CYS A 113 -8.54 -22.25 -16.38
N PRO A 114 -7.32 -22.74 -16.08
CA PRO A 114 -6.93 -24.11 -16.38
C PRO A 114 -7.76 -25.17 -15.65
N ALA A 115 -8.50 -24.79 -14.60
CA ALA A 115 -9.30 -25.71 -13.80
C ALA A 115 -10.80 -25.72 -14.15
N CYS A 116 -11.37 -24.60 -14.62
CA CYS A 116 -12.81 -24.49 -14.89
C CYS A 116 -13.18 -23.71 -16.16
N VAL A 117 -12.20 -23.25 -16.94
CA VAL A 117 -12.35 -22.61 -18.26
C VAL A 117 -12.99 -21.21 -18.26
N GLU A 118 -13.57 -20.76 -17.14
CA GLU A 118 -14.03 -19.36 -16.96
C GLU A 118 -12.86 -18.35 -16.92
N PRO A 119 -13.10 -17.04 -17.18
CA PRO A 119 -12.05 -16.02 -17.15
C PRO A 119 -11.23 -16.00 -15.85
N ASP A 120 -9.92 -16.21 -15.98
CA ASP A 120 -8.99 -16.42 -14.86
C ASP A 120 -8.41 -15.11 -14.36
N SER A 121 -9.19 -14.38 -13.55
CA SER A 121 -8.75 -13.19 -12.84
C SER A 121 -8.33 -13.49 -11.39
N ALA A 122 -7.71 -12.52 -10.72
CA ALA A 122 -7.40 -12.64 -9.29
C ALA A 122 -8.66 -12.83 -8.43
N ALA A 123 -9.77 -12.17 -8.78
CA ALA A 123 -11.07 -12.39 -8.13
C ALA A 123 -11.54 -13.83 -8.36
N HIS A 124 -11.49 -14.30 -9.61
CA HIS A 124 -11.85 -15.68 -9.94
C HIS A 124 -11.05 -16.69 -9.11
N LEU A 125 -9.72 -16.58 -9.11
CA LEU A 125 -8.84 -17.47 -8.34
C LEU A 125 -9.15 -17.47 -6.84
N LEU A 126 -9.36 -16.28 -6.25
CA LEU A 126 -9.48 -16.13 -4.80
C LEU A 126 -10.90 -16.35 -4.26
N THR A 127 -11.95 -16.08 -5.04
CA THR A 127 -13.35 -16.09 -4.55
C THR A 127 -14.32 -16.91 -5.38
N ASP A 128 -14.13 -17.01 -6.70
CA ASP A 128 -15.24 -17.48 -7.57
C ASP A 128 -15.01 -18.87 -8.17
N CYS A 129 -13.75 -19.31 -8.32
CA CYS A 129 -13.43 -20.54 -9.03
C CYS A 129 -14.08 -21.76 -8.36
N PRO A 130 -14.97 -22.50 -9.05
CA PRO A 130 -15.66 -23.65 -8.48
C PRO A 130 -14.70 -24.80 -8.19
N ALA A 131 -13.64 -24.96 -8.98
CA ALA A 131 -12.62 -25.99 -8.76
C ALA A 131 -11.89 -25.82 -7.42
N TYR A 132 -11.84 -24.60 -6.89
CA TYR A 132 -11.14 -24.27 -5.63
C TYR A 132 -12.09 -24.03 -4.46
N GLU A 133 -13.39 -24.27 -4.63
CA GLU A 133 -14.41 -23.99 -3.63
C GLU A 133 -14.17 -24.74 -2.32
N ALA A 134 -13.83 -26.03 -2.38
CA ALA A 134 -13.59 -26.83 -1.18
C ALA A 134 -12.38 -26.30 -0.37
N ALA A 135 -11.30 -25.90 -1.05
CA ALA A 135 -10.12 -25.31 -0.40
C ALA A 135 -10.47 -23.95 0.22
N ARG A 136 -11.19 -23.10 -0.52
CA ARG A 136 -11.65 -21.79 -0.04
C ARG A 136 -12.59 -21.90 1.15
N ARG A 137 -13.55 -22.83 1.12
CA ARG A 137 -14.49 -23.07 2.23
C ARG A 137 -13.80 -23.51 3.52
N ARG A 138 -12.82 -24.41 3.43
CA ARG A 138 -11.98 -24.80 4.58
C ARG A 138 -11.24 -23.62 5.20
N ARG A 139 -10.92 -22.62 4.37
CA ARG A 139 -9.97 -21.56 4.65
C ARG A 139 -10.60 -20.27 5.16
N TRP A 140 -11.76 -19.91 4.61
CA TRP A 140 -12.48 -18.67 4.93
C TRP A 140 -13.97 -18.88 5.24
N GLY A 141 -14.50 -20.10 5.13
CA GLY A 141 -15.94 -20.35 5.29
C GLY A 141 -16.71 -20.16 3.99
N VAL A 142 -18.02 -19.90 4.09
CA VAL A 142 -18.90 -19.82 2.93
C VAL A 142 -18.74 -18.47 2.22
N ASP A 143 -18.55 -18.53 0.90
CA ASP A 143 -18.57 -17.39 -0.05
C ASP A 143 -17.84 -16.12 0.44
N PRO A 144 -16.52 -16.20 0.71
CA PRO A 144 -15.77 -15.01 1.11
C PRO A 144 -15.69 -14.02 -0.05
N CYS A 145 -15.88 -12.73 0.24
CA CYS A 145 -15.62 -11.71 -0.77
C CYS A 145 -14.12 -11.38 -0.85
N LEU A 146 -13.71 -10.68 -1.90
CA LEU A 146 -12.30 -10.38 -2.13
C LEU A 146 -11.70 -9.51 -1.00
N VAL A 147 -12.53 -8.64 -0.40
CA VAL A 147 -12.16 -7.83 0.78
C VAL A 147 -11.84 -8.72 1.99
N ASP A 148 -12.61 -9.78 2.24
CA ASP A 148 -12.38 -10.69 3.36
C ASP A 148 -11.08 -11.50 3.17
N VAL A 149 -10.83 -11.92 1.94
CA VAL A 149 -9.63 -12.70 1.59
C VAL A 149 -8.38 -11.84 1.70
N LEU A 150 -8.37 -10.66 1.06
CA LEU A 150 -7.20 -9.78 0.98
C LEU A 150 -7.03 -8.86 2.20
N GLY A 151 -8.08 -8.67 3.00
CA GLY A 151 -8.03 -8.00 4.31
C GLY A 151 -7.71 -8.95 5.47
N GLY A 152 -7.80 -10.26 5.25
CA GLY A 152 -7.44 -11.28 6.24
C GLY A 152 -5.92 -11.52 6.36
N PRO A 153 -5.47 -12.45 7.22
CA PRO A 153 -4.05 -12.75 7.39
C PRO A 153 -3.37 -13.14 6.08
N ALA A 154 -2.23 -12.55 5.75
CA ALA A 154 -1.51 -12.77 4.49
C ALA A 154 -1.13 -14.26 4.29
N THR A 155 -0.82 -14.95 5.39
CA THR A 155 -0.58 -16.39 5.40
C THR A 155 -1.80 -17.19 4.91
N LYS A 156 -3.05 -16.74 5.20
CA LYS A 156 -4.27 -17.37 4.68
C LYS A 156 -4.29 -17.37 3.16
N VAL A 157 -3.80 -16.33 2.50
CA VAL A 157 -3.78 -16.28 1.03
C VAL A 157 -2.65 -17.16 0.48
N VAL A 158 -1.43 -17.01 1.00
CA VAL A 158 -0.25 -17.73 0.48
C VAL A 158 -0.44 -19.24 0.51
N THR A 159 -0.80 -19.84 1.66
CA THR A 159 -0.93 -21.30 1.65
C THR A 159 -2.19 -21.78 0.92
N PHE A 160 -3.19 -20.92 0.67
CA PHE A 160 -4.29 -21.30 -0.21
C PHE A 160 -3.80 -21.47 -1.65
N ILE A 161 -2.95 -20.55 -2.13
CA ILE A 161 -2.33 -20.63 -3.47
C ILE A 161 -1.49 -21.90 -3.61
N GLU A 162 -0.74 -22.25 -2.56
CA GLU A 162 0.03 -23.51 -2.50
C GLU A 162 -0.91 -24.74 -2.50
N ASP A 163 -1.95 -24.75 -1.67
CA ASP A 163 -2.89 -25.86 -1.52
C ASP A 163 -3.67 -26.17 -2.81
N VAL A 164 -4.00 -25.14 -3.62
CA VAL A 164 -4.71 -25.31 -4.90
C VAL A 164 -3.76 -25.54 -6.08
N GLY A 165 -2.46 -25.68 -5.83
CA GLY A 165 -1.46 -25.95 -6.86
C GLY A 165 -1.21 -24.78 -7.82
N ARG A 166 -1.51 -23.55 -7.41
CA ARG A 166 -1.33 -22.33 -8.22
C ARG A 166 -0.06 -21.57 -7.89
N ALA A 167 0.98 -22.26 -7.41
CA ALA A 167 2.24 -21.64 -7.04
C ALA A 167 3.13 -21.25 -8.25
N GLU A 168 2.82 -21.78 -9.43
CA GLU A 168 3.53 -21.51 -10.69
C GLU A 168 2.59 -20.94 -11.76
N PRO A 169 3.11 -20.13 -12.71
CA PRO A 169 2.31 -19.61 -13.83
C PRO A 169 1.71 -20.73 -14.70
N PRO A 170 0.40 -20.72 -14.98
CA PRO A 170 -0.27 -21.69 -15.87
C PRO A 170 0.01 -21.39 -17.35
N LEU A 171 1.23 -21.66 -17.79
CA LEU A 171 1.66 -21.47 -19.18
C LEU A 171 1.15 -22.59 -20.10
N ASP A 172 0.94 -22.25 -21.37
CA ASP A 172 0.68 -23.27 -22.39
C ASP A 172 1.91 -24.17 -22.56
N PRO A 173 1.72 -25.47 -22.86
CA PRO A 173 2.82 -26.34 -23.21
C PRO A 173 3.54 -25.79 -24.47
N PRO A 174 4.87 -25.96 -24.57
CA PRO A 174 5.59 -25.54 -25.77
C PRO A 174 5.03 -26.27 -27.00
N PRO A 175 5.01 -25.62 -28.18
CA PRO A 175 4.58 -26.27 -29.41
C PRO A 175 5.44 -27.53 -29.68
N PRO A 176 4.83 -28.59 -30.24
CA PRO A 176 5.51 -29.86 -30.52
C PRO A 176 6.64 -29.73 -31.56
#